data_AF-A0A1U7IHN6-F1
#
_entry.id   AF-A0A1U7IHN6-F1
#
_cell.length_a   1.000
_cell.length_b   1.000
_cell.length_c   1.000
_cell.angle_alpha   90.00
_cell.angle_beta   90.00
_cell.angle_gamma   90.00
#
_symmetry.space_group_name_H-M   'P 1'
#
loop_
_entity.id
_entity.type
_entity.pdbx_description
1 polymer ?
#
loop_
_entity_poly.entity_id
_entity_poly.type
_entity_poly.pdbx_seq_one_letter_code
_entity_poly.pdbx_strand_id
1 'polypeptide(L)'
;MSFINKPVPHYLNAMEQLAIEEIEQQLEKLPKNIAQSINKHEAIAYTLNRLPPLYATTLEGYSWQQQRARETLKDLISKAASWGIKAAQRKRKACSYGSATTF
;
A
#
# COMPACT_ATOMS: atom_id res chain seq x y z
N MET A 1 -22.54 6.31 13.76
CA MET A 1 -22.37 5.23 12.76
C MET A 1 -21.68 4.05 13.42
N SER A 2 -22.43 3.00 13.74
CA SER A 2 -21.99 1.80 14.44
C SER A 2 -21.25 0.86 13.50
N PHE A 3 -19.92 0.75 13.65
CA PHE A 3 -19.08 -0.28 13.04
C PHE A 3 -19.12 -1.60 13.85
N ILE A 4 -20.29 -1.98 14.36
CA ILE A 4 -20.47 -3.16 15.22
C ILE A 4 -21.14 -4.23 14.37
N ASN A 5 -20.47 -5.37 14.14
CA ASN A 5 -20.84 -6.49 13.26
C ASN A 5 -20.28 -6.49 11.83
N LYS A 6 -18.95 -6.41 11.69
CA LYS A 6 -18.29 -7.28 10.72
C LYS A 6 -17.61 -8.40 11.52
N PRO A 7 -17.80 -9.70 11.18
CA PRO A 7 -16.96 -10.75 11.73
C PRO A 7 -15.51 -10.37 11.41
N VAL A 8 -14.74 -10.13 12.47
CA VAL A 8 -13.32 -9.79 12.35
C VAL A 8 -12.63 -10.95 11.64
N PRO A 9 -11.79 -10.71 10.62
CA PRO A 9 -11.10 -11.79 9.94
C PRO A 9 -10.39 -12.69 10.95
N HIS A 10 -10.64 -13.99 10.87
CA HIS A 10 -9.90 -14.99 11.66
C HIS A 10 -8.39 -14.96 11.35
N TYR A 11 -7.98 -14.24 10.31
CA TYR A 11 -6.61 -14.04 9.86
C TYR A 11 -6.43 -12.62 9.28
N LEU A 12 -5.30 -11.97 9.58
CA LEU A 12 -4.93 -10.63 9.10
C LEU A 12 -3.53 -10.64 8.51
N ASN A 13 -3.28 -9.85 7.47
CA ASN A 13 -1.94 -9.73 6.89
C ASN A 13 -1.15 -8.60 7.59
N ALA A 14 -0.09 -8.96 8.30
CA ALA A 14 0.80 -8.05 9.01
C ALA A 14 1.46 -6.99 8.09
N MET A 15 1.57 -7.27 6.80
CA MET A 15 2.17 -6.36 5.82
C MET A 15 1.25 -5.20 5.41
N GLU A 16 -0.06 -5.28 5.66
CA GLU A 16 -1.01 -4.23 5.23
C GLU A 16 -0.65 -2.88 5.83
N GLN A 17 -0.55 -2.82 7.15
CA GLN A 17 -0.22 -1.59 7.85
C GLN A 17 1.19 -1.08 7.50
N LEU A 18 2.18 -1.97 7.35
CA LEU A 18 3.54 -1.59 6.97
C LEU A 18 3.61 -0.96 5.57
N ALA A 19 2.86 -1.52 4.62
CA ALA A 19 2.79 -0.99 3.26
C ALA A 19 2.08 0.37 3.22
N ILE A 20 1.02 0.55 4.01
CA ILE A 20 0.31 1.84 4.14
C ILE A 20 1.25 2.91 4.69
N GLU A 21 1.92 2.63 5.81
CA GLU A 21 2.86 3.54 6.46
C GLU A 21 3.99 3.97 5.52
N GLU A 22 4.62 3.02 4.82
CA GLU A 22 5.72 3.34 3.90
C GLU A 22 5.24 4.18 2.71
N ILE A 23 4.07 3.87 2.15
CA ILE A 23 3.49 4.66 1.06
C ILE A 23 3.19 6.09 1.51
N GLU A 24 2.58 6.26 2.68
CA GLU A 24 2.30 7.59 3.25
C GLU A 24 3.59 8.38 3.44
N GLN A 25 4.60 7.77 4.09
CA GLN A 25 5.91 8.40 4.32
C GLN A 25 6.61 8.80 3.01
N GLN A 26 6.52 7.98 1.96
CA GLN A 26 7.12 8.31 0.67
C GLN A 26 6.33 9.41 -0.06
N LEU A 27 4.99 9.42 0.02
CA LEU A 27 4.16 10.46 -0.58
C LEU A 27 4.36 11.82 0.10
N GLU A 28 4.53 11.86 1.42
CA GLU A 28 4.81 13.09 2.18
C GLU A 28 6.13 13.76 1.79
N LYS A 29 7.11 12.97 1.33
CA LYS A 29 8.41 13.47 0.83
C LYS A 29 8.31 14.08 -0.57
N LEU A 30 7.21 13.88 -1.28
CA LEU A 30 7.00 14.42 -2.63
C LEU A 30 6.39 15.83 -2.58
N PRO A 31 6.64 16.65 -3.61
CA PRO A 31 5.90 17.90 -3.81
C PRO A 31 4.39 17.66 -3.80
N LYS A 32 3.63 18.52 -3.10
CA LYS A 32 2.18 18.37 -2.86
C LYS A 32 1.38 18.14 -4.14
N ASN A 33 1.70 18.86 -5.21
CA ASN A 33 1.06 18.71 -6.52
C ASN A 33 1.24 17.32 -7.13
N ILE A 34 2.43 16.71 -6.95
CA ILE A 34 2.72 15.35 -7.41
C ILE A 34 2.02 14.35 -6.51
N ALA A 35 2.14 14.47 -5.18
CA ALA A 35 1.54 13.55 -4.21
C ALA A 35 0.02 13.45 -4.38
N GLN A 36 -0.67 14.59 -4.52
CA GLN A 36 -2.12 14.65 -4.76
C GLN A 36 -2.54 14.04 -6.10
N SER A 37 -1.63 13.94 -7.06
CA SER A 37 -1.92 13.38 -8.39
C SER A 37 -1.91 11.85 -8.42
N ILE A 38 -1.40 11.20 -7.37
CA ILE A 38 -1.16 9.75 -7.28
C ILE A 38 -2.32 9.07 -6.56
N ASN A 39 -2.86 8.00 -7.15
CA ASN A 39 -3.86 7.17 -6.49
C ASN A 39 -3.19 6.28 -5.43
N LYS A 40 -3.33 6.68 -4.16
CA LYS A 40 -2.78 5.96 -3.01
C LYS A 40 -3.25 4.51 -2.92
N HIS A 41 -4.52 4.22 -3.20
CA HIS A 41 -5.06 2.86 -3.11
C HIS A 41 -4.45 1.93 -4.16
N GLU A 42 -4.22 2.43 -5.38
CA GLU A 42 -3.51 1.67 -6.42
C GLU A 42 -2.05 1.41 -6.03
N ALA A 43 -1.39 2.41 -5.45
CA ALA A 43 -0.02 2.25 -4.98
C ALA A 43 0.09 1.21 -3.86
N ILE A 44 -0.84 1.22 -2.90
CA ILE A 44 -0.92 0.22 -1.83
C ILE A 44 -1.19 -1.18 -2.41
N ALA A 45 -2.20 -1.32 -3.27
CA ALA A 45 -2.53 -2.61 -3.88
C ALA A 45 -1.35 -3.16 -4.70
N TYR A 46 -0.67 -2.31 -5.46
CA TYR A 46 0.54 -2.68 -6.20
C TYR A 46 1.64 -3.17 -5.24
N THR A 47 1.86 -2.44 -4.14
CA THR A 47 2.89 -2.75 -3.16
C THR A 47 2.63 -4.09 -2.48
N LEU A 48 1.40 -4.32 -1.99
CA LEU A 48 1.03 -5.58 -1.33
C LEU A 48 1.17 -6.79 -2.24
N ASN A 49 0.86 -6.65 -3.53
CA ASN A 49 1.05 -7.71 -4.53
C ASN A 49 2.53 -8.05 -4.82
N ARG A 50 3.48 -7.33 -4.21
CA ARG A 50 4.93 -7.55 -4.34
C ARG A 50 5.61 -7.92 -3.03
N LEU A 51 4.87 -7.95 -1.92
CA LEU A 51 5.38 -8.31 -0.61
C LEU A 51 4.98 -9.73 -0.25
N PRO A 52 5.83 -10.47 0.49
CA PRO A 52 5.44 -11.76 1.02
C PRO A 52 4.26 -11.56 2.01
N PRO A 53 3.13 -12.25 1.85
CA PRO A 53 2.03 -12.12 2.78
C PRO A 53 2.38 -12.77 4.12
N LEU A 54 2.18 -12.05 5.23
CA LEU A 54 2.44 -12.54 6.58
C LEU A 54 1.12 -12.59 7.35
N TYR A 55 0.41 -13.71 7.23
CA TYR A 55 -0.87 -13.88 7.91
C TYR A 55 -0.69 -14.27 9.38
N ALA A 56 -1.52 -13.68 10.23
CA ALA A 56 -1.62 -14.00 11.65
C ALA A 56 -3.09 -14.12 12.07
N THR A 57 -3.39 -15.08 12.93
CA THR A 57 -4.73 -15.33 13.48
C THR A 57 -4.91 -14.74 14.88
N THR A 58 -3.82 -14.28 15.50
CA THR A 58 -3.79 -13.64 16.81
C THR A 58 -3.17 -12.25 16.71
N LEU A 59 -3.56 -11.35 17.60
CA LEU A 59 -2.97 -10.00 17.67
C LEU A 59 -1.48 -10.05 18.03
N GLU A 60 -1.09 -10.95 18.93
CA GLU A 60 0.32 -11.16 19.30
C GLU A 60 1.14 -11.62 18.09
N GLY A 61 0.65 -12.61 17.35
CA GLY A 61 1.31 -13.09 16.14
C GLY A 61 1.39 -12.00 15.06
N TYR A 62 0.35 -11.17 14.93
CA TYR A 62 0.35 -10.02 14.04
C TYR A 62 1.47 -9.04 14.40
N SER A 63 1.54 -8.61 15.67
CA SER A 63 2.58 -7.69 16.15
C SER A 63 3.99 -8.27 16.00
N TRP A 64 4.19 -9.55 16.30
CA TRP A 64 5.48 -10.21 16.14
C TRP A 64 5.92 -10.26 14.66
N GLN A 65 5.00 -10.62 13.75
CA GLN A 65 5.29 -10.64 12.31
C GLN A 65 5.62 -9.25 11.79
N GLN A 66 4.91 -8.22 12.27
CA GLN A 66 5.23 -6.84 11.91
C GLN A 66 6.63 -6.44 12.35
N GLN A 67 6.99 -6.70 13.61
CA GLN A 67 8.32 -6.39 14.13
C GLN A 67 9.41 -7.08 13.31
N ARG A 68 9.25 -8.39 13.10
CA ARG A 68 10.17 -9.18 12.28
C ARG A 68 10.28 -8.65 10.85
N ALA A 69 9.17 -8.27 10.23
CA ALA A 69 9.17 -7.71 8.88
C ALA A 69 9.85 -6.34 8.82
N ARG A 70 9.68 -5.48 9.84
CA ARG A 70 10.40 -4.19 9.92
C ARG A 70 11.91 -4.39 10.00
N GLU A 71 12.38 -5.47 10.61
CA GLU A 71 13.81 -5.78 10.72
C GLU A 71 14.36 -6.44 9.45
N THR A 72 13.61 -7.39 8.88
CA THR A 72 14.13 -8.28 7.82
C THR A 72 13.72 -7.87 6.40
N LEU A 73 12.60 -7.16 6.24
CA LEU A 73 12.01 -6.82 4.94
C LEU A 73 11.97 -5.32 4.66
N LYS A 74 12.58 -4.48 5.50
CA LYS A 74 12.57 -3.01 5.37
C LYS A 74 12.89 -2.53 3.95
N ASP A 75 14.00 -3.00 3.39
CA ASP A 75 14.46 -2.59 2.06
C ASP A 75 13.48 -3.04 0.97
N LEU A 76 12.88 -4.23 1.13
CA LEU A 76 11.90 -4.75 0.20
C LEU A 76 10.60 -3.92 0.24
N ILE A 77 10.12 -3.61 1.45
CA ILE A 77 8.94 -2.76 1.67
C ILE A 77 9.15 -1.40 1.00
N SER A 78 10.29 -0.77 1.26
CA SER A 78 10.61 0.55 0.69
C SER A 78 10.68 0.53 -0.84
N LYS A 79 11.36 -0.47 -1.42
CA LYS A 79 11.44 -0.65 -2.88
C LYS A 79 10.06 -0.91 -3.51
N ALA A 80 9.26 -1.78 -2.90
CA ALA A 80 7.92 -2.10 -3.39
C ALA A 80 7.01 -0.87 -3.35
N ALA A 81 7.07 -0.08 -2.28
CA ALA A 81 6.32 1.18 -2.15
C ALA A 81 6.72 2.19 -3.23
N SER A 82 8.02 2.38 -3.48
CA SER A 82 8.51 3.25 -4.55
C SER A 82 8.03 2.81 -5.94
N TRP A 83 8.02 1.50 -6.21
CA TRP A 83 7.45 0.96 -7.46
C TRP A 83 5.94 1.18 -7.55
N GLY A 84 5.21 1.00 -6.44
CA GLY A 84 3.77 1.25 -6.36
C GLY A 84 3.40 2.69 -6.69
N ILE A 85 4.10 3.66 -6.09
CA ILE A 85 3.93 5.09 -6.36
C ILE A 85 4.19 5.40 -7.84
N LYS A 86 5.29 4.88 -8.40
CA LYS A 86 5.64 5.08 -9.82
C LYS A 86 4.62 4.44 -10.77
N ALA A 87 4.10 3.26 -10.43
CA ALA A 87 3.09 2.57 -11.22
C ALA A 87 1.76 3.33 -11.22
N ALA A 88 1.29 3.76 -10.03
CA ALA A 88 0.07 4.56 -9.89
C ALA A 88 0.17 5.91 -10.63
N GLN A 89 1.34 6.55 -10.59
CA GLN A 89 1.58 7.78 -11.35
C GLN A 89 1.48 7.58 -12.87
N ARG A 90 2.03 6.47 -13.39
CA ARG A 90 1.99 6.14 -14.84
C ARG A 90 0.58 5.85 -15.32
N LYS A 91 -0.20 5.09 -14.55
CA LYS A 91 -1.58 4.72 -14.91
C LYS A 91 -2.45 5.97 -15.09
N ARG A 92 -2.27 6.98 -14.24
CA ARG A 92 -2.96 8.29 -14.39
C ARG A 92 -2.57 9.00 -15.68
N LYS A 93 -1.28 9.02 -16.04
CA LYS A 93 -0.83 9.60 -17.32
C LYS A 93 -1.49 8.89 -18.51
N ALA A 94 -1.50 7.55 -18.52
CA ALA A 94 -2.14 6.79 -19.59
C ALA A 94 -3.66 7.08 -19.71
N CYS A 95 -4.36 7.18 -18.58
CA CYS A 95 -5.79 7.48 -18.57
C CYS A 95 -6.12 8.93 -18.99
N SER A 96 -5.23 9.90 -18.74
CA SER A 96 -5.43 11.29 -19.18
C SER A 96 -5.20 11.54 -20.67
N TYR A 97 -4.57 10.59 -21.38
CA TYR A 97 -4.46 10.62 -22.86
C TYR A 97 -5.60 9.87 -23.57
N GLY A 98 -6.47 9.18 -22.83
CA GLY A 98 -7.53 8.32 -23.38
C GLY A 98 -8.95 8.89 -23.37
N SER A 99 -9.17 10.12 -22.88
CA SER A 99 -10.52 10.74 -22.82
C SER A 99 -10.75 11.84 -23.85
N ALA A 100 -9.89 11.94 -24.87
CA ALA A 100 -10.01 12.94 -25.93
C ALA A 100 -9.77 12.30 -27.30
N THR A 101 -10.60 11.32 -27.68
CA THR A 101 -11.00 10.96 -29.05
C THR A 101 -11.60 9.57 -29.04
N THR A 102 -12.93 9.47 -29.14
CA THR A 102 -13.64 8.36 -29.78
C THR A 102 -15.07 8.84 -30.06
N PHE A 103 -15.27 9.23 -31.32
CA PHE A 103 -16.49 9.51 -32.10
C PHE A 103 -17.59 10.42 -31.52
#